data_AF-A0A4Q5SXB3-F1
#
_entry.id   AF-A0A4Q5SXB3-F1
#
_cell.length_a   1.000
_cell.length_b   1.000
_cell.length_c   1.000
_cell.angle_alpha   90.00
_cell.angle_beta   90.00
_cell.angle_gamma   90.00
#
_symmetry.space_group_name_H-M   'P 1'
#
loop_
_entity.id
_entity.type
_entity.pdbx_description
1 polymer ?
#
loop_
_entity_poly.entity_id
_entity_poly.type
_entity_poly.pdbx_seq_one_letter_code
_entity_poly.pdbx_strand_id
1 'polypeptide(L)'
;MKKPLLFSLLLLAACNPGRFRPISDFRINPKALHEEEPVKVIYYNPGLGNPTKDRYFSHIIVVSQETRDTVNVLAGVDHGLTEADKEKVYNFGGPGTLTYRLLFAEDQYSPDMDINQVPEPVLDFKKVAYNPQHQGSVRNNHPAIIGSLGIVTHTGTPIDSSAGSTQ
;
A
#
# COMPACT_ATOMS: atom_id res chain seq x y z
N MET A 1 20.94 11.96 -56.61
CA MET A 1 21.44 11.46 -55.30
C MET A 1 20.26 11.43 -54.32
N LYS A 2 19.72 10.25 -54.01
CA LYS A 2 18.54 10.09 -53.14
C LYS A 2 19.02 9.73 -51.73
N LYS A 3 18.78 10.59 -50.74
CA LYS A 3 19.03 10.31 -49.32
C LYS A 3 17.73 9.83 -48.66
N PRO A 4 17.64 8.59 -48.15
CA PRO A 4 16.66 8.25 -47.14
C PRO A 4 17.39 8.09 -45.81
N LEU A 5 17.60 9.20 -45.10
CA LEU A 5 18.11 9.20 -43.72
C LEU A 5 17.13 9.95 -42.82
N LEU A 6 15.86 9.55 -42.85
CA LEU A 6 14.80 10.19 -42.07
C LEU A 6 13.75 9.19 -41.56
N PHE A 7 14.15 7.97 -41.17
CA PHE A 7 13.23 6.97 -40.61
C PHE A 7 13.64 6.44 -39.22
N SER A 8 14.84 6.77 -38.71
CA SER A 8 15.31 6.26 -37.41
C SER A 8 14.99 7.17 -36.20
N LEU A 9 14.39 8.35 -36.38
CA LEU A 9 14.19 9.30 -35.27
C LEU A 9 12.82 9.21 -34.57
N LEU A 10 11.89 8.36 -35.04
CA LEU A 10 10.54 8.26 -34.47
C LEU A 10 10.36 7.19 -33.37
N LEU A 11 11.41 6.43 -33.02
CA LEU A 11 11.32 5.31 -32.07
C LEU A 11 11.63 5.68 -30.60
N LEU A 12 11.90 6.94 -30.28
CA LEU A 12 12.37 7.35 -28.94
C LEU A 12 11.30 7.95 -28.01
N ALA A 13 10.02 8.00 -28.40
CA ALA A 13 8.98 8.71 -27.64
C ALA A 13 8.01 7.82 -26.85
N ALA A 14 8.39 6.58 -26.49
CA ALA A 14 7.55 5.70 -25.67
C ALA A 14 8.19 5.31 -24.33
N CYS A 15 8.87 6.26 -23.68
CA CYS A 15 8.97 6.19 -22.22
C CYS A 15 7.59 6.55 -21.68
N ASN A 16 6.86 5.57 -21.19
CA ASN A 16 5.53 5.76 -20.60
C ASN A 16 5.75 5.97 -19.09
N PRO A 17 5.94 7.22 -18.61
CA PRO A 17 6.13 7.47 -17.19
C PRO A 17 4.93 6.91 -16.42
N GLY A 18 5.19 6.38 -15.22
CA GLY A 18 4.23 5.65 -14.38
C GLY A 18 2.84 6.25 -14.48
N ARG A 19 1.85 5.44 -14.84
CA ARG A 19 0.50 5.94 -15.07
C ARG A 19 -0.16 6.15 -13.72
N PHE A 20 -0.68 7.35 -13.52
CA PHE A 20 -1.45 7.72 -12.34
C PHE A 20 -2.91 7.98 -12.72
N ARG A 21 -3.81 7.76 -11.77
CA ARG A 21 -5.22 8.17 -11.86
C ARG A 21 -5.56 9.13 -10.72
N PRO A 22 -6.51 10.05 -10.90
CA PRO A 22 -6.95 10.90 -9.80
C PRO A 22 -7.66 10.05 -8.72
N ILE A 23 -7.46 10.41 -7.45
CA ILE A 23 -8.12 9.73 -6.33
C ILE A 23 -9.65 9.83 -6.40
N SER A 24 -10.19 10.85 -7.09
CA SER A 24 -11.62 11.01 -7.34
C SER A 24 -12.26 9.87 -8.15
N ASP A 25 -11.45 9.06 -8.84
CA ASP A 25 -11.94 7.86 -9.54
C ASP A 25 -12.31 6.72 -8.56
N PHE A 26 -11.97 6.86 -7.29
CA PHE A 26 -12.18 5.84 -6.27
C PHE A 26 -13.31 6.23 -5.31
N ARG A 27 -14.19 5.27 -5.02
CA ARG A 27 -15.27 5.43 -4.04
C ARG A 27 -14.73 5.24 -2.63
N ILE A 28 -14.18 6.31 -2.05
CA ILE A 28 -13.62 6.28 -0.69
C ILE A 28 -14.73 5.97 0.33
N ASN A 29 -14.53 4.89 1.08
CA ASN A 29 -15.36 4.46 2.20
C ASN A 29 -14.44 4.11 3.39
N PRO A 30 -14.35 4.96 4.42
CA PRO A 30 -13.49 4.72 5.58
C PRO A 30 -13.95 3.55 6.46
N LYS A 31 -15.10 2.95 6.15
CA LYS A 31 -15.67 1.78 6.85
C LYS A 31 -15.62 0.51 5.99
N ALA A 32 -14.81 0.50 4.92
CA ALA A 32 -14.73 -0.66 4.04
C ALA A 32 -14.01 -1.86 4.68
N LEU A 33 -13.11 -1.58 5.63
CA LEU A 33 -12.42 -2.54 6.48
C LEU A 33 -12.30 -1.94 7.88
N HIS A 34 -12.32 -2.75 8.94
CA HIS A 34 -11.98 -2.33 10.30
C HIS A 34 -10.50 -2.60 10.62
N GLU A 35 -10.01 -1.96 11.69
CA GLU A 35 -8.63 -2.12 12.13
C GLU A 35 -8.30 -3.60 12.43
N GLU A 36 -7.11 -4.02 12.02
CA GLU A 36 -6.59 -5.37 12.13
C GLU A 36 -7.35 -6.44 11.33
N GLU A 37 -8.32 -6.07 10.49
CA GLU A 37 -9.09 -7.01 9.70
C GLU A 37 -8.18 -7.87 8.80
N PRO A 38 -8.30 -9.21 8.85
CA PRO A 38 -7.49 -10.10 8.05
C PRO A 38 -7.89 -10.03 6.58
N VAL A 39 -6.91 -9.83 5.69
CA VAL A 39 -7.09 -9.68 4.25
C VAL A 39 -6.09 -10.51 3.46
N LYS A 40 -6.48 -10.93 2.25
CA LYS A 40 -5.57 -11.52 1.25
C LYS A 40 -5.38 -10.54 0.09
N VAL A 41 -4.15 -10.38 -0.37
CA VAL A 41 -3.83 -9.50 -1.51
C VAL A 41 -4.05 -10.27 -2.81
N ILE A 42 -4.80 -9.66 -3.74
CA ILE A 42 -5.04 -10.22 -5.07
C ILE A 42 -4.44 -9.36 -6.20
N TYR A 43 -4.00 -8.15 -5.87
CA TYR A 43 -3.29 -7.26 -6.79
C TYR A 43 -2.46 -6.26 -6.00
N TYR A 44 -1.27 -5.95 -6.52
CA TYR A 44 -0.42 -4.88 -6.00
C TYR A 44 0.21 -4.07 -7.13
N ASN A 45 0.20 -2.76 -6.98
CA ASN A 45 0.95 -1.85 -7.82
C ASN A 45 1.61 -0.74 -6.99
N PRO A 46 2.94 -0.82 -6.76
CA PRO A 46 3.67 0.19 -6.00
C PRO A 46 3.79 1.53 -6.73
N GLY A 47 3.57 1.57 -8.06
CA GLY A 47 3.92 2.72 -8.89
C GLY A 47 5.39 2.75 -9.26
N LEU A 48 5.87 3.90 -9.74
CA LEU A 48 7.29 4.16 -10.00
C LEU A 48 7.76 5.24 -9.03
N GLY A 49 8.80 4.94 -8.24
CA GLY A 49 9.38 5.88 -7.28
C GLY A 49 8.97 5.58 -5.84
N ASN A 50 9.06 6.61 -4.98
CA ASN A 50 8.69 6.53 -3.57
C ASN A 50 7.32 7.20 -3.38
N PRO A 51 6.26 6.47 -2.97
CA PRO A 51 4.91 7.02 -2.93
C PRO A 51 4.74 8.25 -2.02
N THR A 52 5.36 8.25 -0.84
CA THR A 52 5.36 9.41 0.08
C THR A 52 6.03 10.63 -0.54
N LYS A 53 7.26 10.45 -1.06
CA LYS A 53 8.06 11.54 -1.64
C LYS A 53 7.47 12.09 -2.94
N ASP A 54 6.95 11.21 -3.78
CA ASP A 54 6.39 11.54 -5.10
C ASP A 54 4.87 11.81 -5.05
N ARG A 55 4.31 11.75 -3.83
CA ARG A 55 2.98 12.24 -3.44
C ARG A 55 1.85 11.51 -4.17
N TYR A 56 1.85 10.18 -4.05
CA TYR A 56 0.85 9.30 -4.63
C TYR A 56 0.52 8.11 -3.72
N PHE A 57 -0.61 7.45 -3.97
CA PHE A 57 -0.93 6.17 -3.35
C PHE A 57 -0.55 4.99 -4.23
N SER A 58 0.14 4.00 -3.68
CA SER A 58 0.18 2.66 -4.25
C SER A 58 -1.22 2.03 -4.21
N HIS A 59 -1.52 1.19 -5.20
CA HIS A 59 -2.85 0.56 -5.32
C HIS A 59 -2.75 -0.91 -4.97
N ILE A 60 -3.43 -1.31 -3.91
CA ILE A 60 -3.57 -2.71 -3.50
C ILE A 60 -5.04 -3.09 -3.65
N ILE A 61 -5.33 -4.28 -4.17
CA ILE A 61 -6.67 -4.86 -4.10
C ILE A 61 -6.60 -6.07 -3.19
N VAL A 62 -7.48 -6.09 -2.20
CA VAL A 62 -7.54 -7.13 -1.19
C VAL A 62 -8.92 -7.73 -1.12
N VAL A 63 -9.01 -8.93 -0.54
CA VAL A 63 -10.26 -9.59 -0.18
C VAL A 63 -10.29 -9.76 1.34
N SER A 64 -11.32 -9.24 1.99
CA SER A 64 -11.58 -9.48 3.41
C SER A 64 -11.72 -10.98 3.67
N GLN A 65 -11.04 -11.49 4.69
CA GLN A 65 -11.22 -12.86 5.13
C GLN A 65 -12.45 -13.02 6.04
N GLU A 66 -12.99 -11.92 6.56
CA GLU A 66 -14.22 -11.90 7.36
C GLU A 66 -15.48 -11.79 6.49
N THR A 67 -15.61 -10.74 5.68
CA THR A 67 -16.82 -10.45 4.90
C THR A 67 -16.79 -11.01 3.49
N ARG A 68 -15.60 -11.39 2.99
CA ARG A 68 -15.34 -11.77 1.59
C ARG A 68 -15.49 -10.63 0.57
N ASP A 69 -15.65 -9.40 1.03
CA ASP A 69 -15.69 -8.23 0.15
C ASP A 69 -14.31 -7.95 -0.45
N THR A 70 -14.33 -7.52 -1.71
CA THR A 70 -13.14 -6.96 -2.37
C THR A 70 -13.05 -5.47 -2.08
N VAL A 71 -11.88 -5.00 -1.67
CA VAL A 71 -11.62 -3.60 -1.29
C VAL A 71 -10.33 -3.11 -1.96
N ASN A 72 -10.34 -1.86 -2.43
CA ASN A 72 -9.11 -1.18 -2.85
C ASN A 72 -8.46 -0.53 -1.62
N VAL A 73 -7.22 -0.88 -1.30
CA VAL A 73 -6.42 -0.19 -0.30
C VAL A 73 -5.47 0.77 -1.00
N LEU A 74 -5.55 2.05 -0.64
CA LEU A 74 -4.71 3.13 -1.12
C LEU A 74 -3.60 3.38 -0.09
N ALA A 75 -2.39 2.95 -0.41
CA ALA A 75 -1.26 2.94 0.51
C ALA A 75 -0.26 4.05 0.23
N GLY A 76 0.26 4.70 1.27
CA GLY A 76 1.28 5.75 1.15
C GLY A 76 2.70 5.23 0.97
N VAL A 77 2.91 3.92 0.98
CA VAL A 77 4.25 3.31 0.97
C VAL A 77 4.29 2.09 0.07
N ASP A 78 5.50 1.78 -0.41
CA ASP A 78 5.76 0.51 -1.07
C ASP A 78 5.88 -0.60 -0.01
N HIS A 79 4.95 -1.56 -0.06
CA HIS A 79 4.92 -2.71 0.84
C HIS A 79 5.84 -3.86 0.38
N GLY A 80 6.50 -3.75 -0.77
CA GLY A 80 7.39 -4.79 -1.30
C GLY A 80 6.71 -6.11 -1.62
N LEU A 81 5.38 -6.12 -1.83
CA LEU A 81 4.61 -7.33 -2.06
C LEU A 81 4.98 -7.98 -3.40
N THR A 82 5.09 -9.30 -3.39
CA THR A 82 5.47 -10.13 -4.53
C THR A 82 4.45 -11.24 -4.78
N GLU A 83 4.57 -11.98 -5.89
CA GLU A 83 3.73 -13.16 -6.14
C GLU A 83 3.87 -14.24 -5.06
N ALA A 84 5.03 -14.33 -4.38
CA ALA A 84 5.23 -15.26 -3.28
C ALA A 84 4.35 -14.94 -2.06
N ASP A 85 3.78 -13.73 -2.01
CA ASP A 85 2.94 -13.26 -0.91
C ASP A 85 1.45 -13.52 -1.12
N LYS A 86 1.06 -14.08 -2.26
CA LYS A 86 -0.35 -14.25 -2.66
C LYS A 86 -1.19 -15.09 -1.69
N GLU A 87 -0.57 -16.04 -1.01
CA GLU A 87 -1.25 -16.90 -0.03
C GLU A 87 -1.16 -16.38 1.41
N LYS A 88 -0.37 -15.32 1.65
CA LYS A 88 -0.23 -14.74 2.99
C LYS A 88 -1.49 -13.96 3.37
N VAL A 89 -1.83 -14.04 4.65
CA VAL A 89 -2.85 -13.19 5.26
C VAL A 89 -2.13 -12.01 5.89
N TYR A 90 -2.61 -10.82 5.57
CA TYR A 90 -2.18 -9.56 6.15
C TYR A 90 -3.30 -9.00 7.04
N ASN A 91 -2.97 -8.02 7.86
CA ASN A 91 -3.93 -7.25 8.64
C ASN A 91 -4.00 -5.83 8.10
N PHE A 92 -5.21 -5.31 7.95
CA PHE A 92 -5.41 -3.91 7.58
C PHE A 92 -5.05 -2.99 8.77
N GLY A 93 -4.35 -1.89 8.48
CA GLY A 93 -4.09 -0.80 9.43
C GLY A 93 -4.51 0.53 8.83
N GLY A 94 -5.52 1.15 9.42
CA GLY A 94 -6.10 2.43 9.06
C GLY A 94 -5.65 3.59 9.94
N PRO A 95 -6.29 4.76 9.84
CA PRO A 95 -5.91 5.98 10.54
C PRO A 95 -5.82 5.87 12.06
N GLY A 96 -6.49 4.90 12.68
CA GLY A 96 -6.44 4.69 14.12
C GLY A 96 -5.13 4.05 14.61
N THR A 97 -4.27 3.58 13.70
CA THR A 97 -3.08 2.80 14.05
C THR A 97 -1.82 3.65 14.07
N LEU A 98 -0.91 3.29 14.98
CA LEU A 98 0.42 3.86 15.01
C LEU A 98 1.21 3.59 13.72
N THR A 99 1.07 2.39 13.15
CA THR A 99 1.69 2.03 11.87
C THR A 99 1.31 3.01 10.77
N TYR A 100 0.02 3.35 10.65
CA TYR A 100 -0.43 4.35 9.69
C TYR A 100 0.24 5.71 9.92
N ARG A 101 0.24 6.22 11.16
CA ARG A 101 0.87 7.50 11.49
C ARG A 101 2.35 7.53 11.11
N LEU A 102 3.09 6.47 11.44
CA LEU A 102 4.52 6.35 11.13
C LEU A 102 4.80 6.31 9.62
N LEU A 103 4.00 5.58 8.84
CA LEU A 103 4.22 5.43 7.41
C LEU A 103 3.94 6.71 6.61
N PHE A 104 3.02 7.56 7.08
CA PHE A 104 2.63 8.77 6.37
C PHE A 104 3.25 10.06 6.94
N ALA A 105 3.86 10.02 8.12
CA ALA A 105 4.57 11.14 8.75
C ALA A 105 6.10 10.93 8.75
N GLU A 106 6.64 10.15 7.80
CA GLU A 106 8.06 9.77 7.74
C GLU A 106 9.00 10.99 7.78
N ASP A 107 8.62 12.10 7.14
CA ASP A 107 9.40 13.35 7.10
C ASP A 107 9.31 14.20 8.38
N GLN A 108 8.38 13.87 9.28
CA GLN A 108 8.14 14.55 10.55
C GLN A 108 8.70 13.77 11.74
N TYR A 109 9.18 12.55 11.51
CA TYR A 109 9.76 11.72 12.55
C TYR A 109 11.21 12.14 12.88
N SER A 110 11.49 12.26 14.17
CA SER A 110 12.86 12.32 14.71
C SER A 110 13.13 11.02 15.49
N PRO A 111 14.34 10.44 15.43
CA PRO A 111 14.70 9.26 16.22
C PRO A 111 14.42 9.37 17.71
N ASP A 112 14.40 10.60 18.26
CA ASP A 112 14.17 10.89 19.67
C ASP A 112 12.69 11.23 19.99
N MET A 113 11.79 11.18 19.00
CA MET A 113 10.38 11.50 19.18
C MET A 113 9.68 10.41 19.99
N ASP A 114 8.90 10.81 21.01
CA ASP A 114 7.97 9.91 21.69
C ASP A 114 6.92 9.43 20.70
N ILE A 115 6.76 8.11 20.60
CA ILE A 115 5.84 7.46 19.67
C ILE A 115 4.38 7.90 19.85
N ASN A 116 4.01 8.34 21.05
CA ASN A 116 2.69 8.89 21.34
C ASN A 116 2.48 10.28 20.73
N GLN A 117 3.56 10.98 20.38
CA GLN A 117 3.57 12.34 19.85
C GLN A 117 3.64 12.41 18.32
N VAL A 118 3.69 11.27 17.61
CA VAL A 118 3.74 11.25 16.14
C VAL A 118 2.49 11.95 15.57
N PRO A 119 2.59 13.07 14.86
CA PRO A 119 1.40 13.79 14.43
C PRO A 119 0.52 12.95 13.49
N GLU A 120 -0.77 13.29 13.42
CA GLU A 120 -1.64 12.77 12.38
C GLU A 120 -1.14 13.27 11.01
N PRO A 121 -0.96 12.38 10.02
CA PRO A 121 -0.42 12.78 8.73
C PRO A 121 -1.42 13.64 7.94
N VAL A 122 -0.91 14.68 7.28
CA VAL A 122 -1.71 15.49 6.34
C VAL A 122 -1.72 14.81 4.98
N LEU A 123 -2.80 14.10 4.67
CA LEU A 123 -2.96 13.42 3.38
C LEU A 123 -3.58 14.33 2.32
N ASP A 124 -2.76 14.87 1.44
CA ASP A 124 -3.19 15.67 0.29
C ASP A 124 -2.80 15.04 -1.06
N PHE A 125 -2.40 13.77 -1.06
CA PHE A 125 -2.08 13.01 -2.27
C PHE A 125 -3.31 12.96 -3.18
N LYS A 126 -3.16 13.37 -4.44
CA LYS A 126 -4.28 13.44 -5.39
C LYS A 126 -4.29 12.34 -6.43
N LYS A 127 -3.27 11.48 -6.44
CA LYS A 127 -3.04 10.51 -7.50
C LYS A 127 -2.75 9.11 -6.96
N VAL A 128 -3.21 8.09 -7.67
CA VAL A 128 -3.05 6.68 -7.34
C VAL A 128 -2.29 6.00 -8.48
N ALA A 129 -1.28 5.20 -8.16
CA ALA A 129 -0.52 4.42 -9.12
C ALA A 129 -1.41 3.41 -9.85
N TYR A 130 -1.25 3.29 -11.17
CA TYR A 130 -2.12 2.48 -12.01
C TYR A 130 -1.32 1.66 -13.03
N ASN A 131 -1.63 0.36 -13.16
CA ASN A 131 -1.11 -0.48 -14.23
C ASN A 131 -2.13 -0.63 -15.38
N PRO A 132 -1.87 -0.05 -16.57
CA PRO A 132 -2.78 -0.12 -17.71
C PRO A 132 -2.93 -1.50 -18.34
N GLN A 133 -2.05 -2.46 -18.04
CA GLN A 133 -2.14 -3.83 -18.56
C GLN A 133 -3.19 -4.66 -17.79
N HIS A 134 -3.65 -4.18 -16.64
CA HIS A 134 -4.58 -4.88 -15.75
C HIS A 134 -5.95 -4.18 -15.66
N GLN A 135 -6.42 -3.55 -16.74
CA GLN A 135 -7.57 -2.62 -16.68
C GLN A 135 -8.83 -3.23 -16.05
N GLY A 136 -9.17 -4.48 -16.35
CA GLY A 136 -10.40 -5.12 -15.87
C GLY A 136 -10.47 -5.24 -14.35
N SER A 137 -9.38 -5.67 -13.71
CA SER A 137 -9.33 -5.83 -12.25
C SER A 137 -9.06 -4.52 -11.53
N VAL A 138 -8.39 -3.56 -12.19
CA VAL A 138 -7.87 -2.33 -11.58
C VAL A 138 -8.82 -1.14 -11.75
N ARG A 139 -9.64 -1.12 -12.80
CA ARG A 139 -10.81 -0.24 -12.95
C ARG A 139 -12.05 -0.94 -12.43
N ASN A 140 -12.05 -1.25 -11.14
CA ASN A 140 -13.19 -1.81 -10.45
C ASN A 140 -13.97 -0.70 -9.70
N ASN A 141 -15.24 -0.98 -9.36
CA ASN A 141 -16.09 -0.09 -8.58
C ASN A 141 -16.19 -0.53 -7.10
N HIS A 142 -15.21 -1.31 -6.63
CA HIS A 142 -15.15 -1.72 -5.23
C HIS A 142 -14.91 -0.50 -4.32
N PRO A 143 -15.38 -0.52 -3.06
CA PRO A 143 -15.03 0.53 -2.12
C PRO A 143 -13.51 0.65 -1.98
N ALA A 144 -13.06 1.86 -1.69
CA ALA A 144 -11.65 2.16 -1.48
C ALA A 144 -11.44 2.72 -0.08
N ILE A 145 -10.32 2.38 0.55
CA ILE A 145 -9.93 2.86 1.87
C ILE A 145 -8.46 3.24 1.86
N ILE A 146 -8.10 4.29 2.61
CA ILE A 146 -6.70 4.69 2.77
C ILE A 146 -6.15 3.97 3.99
N GLY A 147 -5.00 3.31 3.85
CA GLY A 147 -4.38 2.56 4.92
C GLY A 147 -3.12 1.82 4.49
N SER A 148 -2.69 0.88 5.32
CA SER A 148 -1.52 0.03 5.11
C SER A 148 -1.86 -1.42 5.41
N LEU A 149 -0.98 -2.33 4.98
CA LEU A 149 -1.04 -3.74 5.33
C LEU A 149 0.17 -4.09 6.21
N GLY A 150 -0.07 -4.84 7.27
CA GLY A 150 0.97 -5.37 8.15
C GLY A 150 0.78 -6.86 8.42
N ILE A 151 1.77 -7.47 9.05
CA ILE A 151 1.63 -8.82 9.61
C ILE A 151 1.66 -8.66 11.13
N VAL A 152 0.59 -9.09 11.81
CA VAL A 152 0.58 -9.15 13.27
C VAL A 152 1.16 -10.50 13.70
N THR A 153 2.40 -10.52 14.15
CA THR A 153 2.95 -11.68 14.87
C THR A 153 2.62 -11.55 16.34
N HIS A 154 1.70 -12.38 16.84
CA HIS A 154 1.54 -12.56 18.28
C HIS A 154 2.78 -13.28 18.83
N THR A 155 3.77 -12.53 19.30
CA THR A 155 4.87 -13.07 20.11
C THR A 155 4.37 -13.39 21.51
N GLY A 156 3.59 -14.47 21.61
CA GLY A 156 3.09 -15.05 22.85
C GLY A 156 3.67 -16.43 23.09
N THR A 157 4.98 -16.54 23.30
CA THR A 157 5.54 -17.71 24.00
C THR A 157 5.59 -17.35 25.48
N PRO A 158 4.90 -18.08 26.38
CA PRO A 158 5.10 -17.91 27.81
C PRO A 158 6.57 -18.15 28.14
N ILE A 159 7.17 -17.28 28.95
CA ILE A 159 8.44 -17.58 29.61
C ILE A 159 8.11 -18.69 30.61
N ASP A 160 8.41 -19.93 30.26
CA ASP A 160 8.30 -21.06 31.17
C ASP A 160 9.34 -20.85 32.29
N SER A 161 8.87 -20.36 33.44
CA SER A 161 9.69 -20.11 34.62
C SER A 161 9.86 -21.37 35.48
N SER A 162 9.99 -22.56 34.87
CA SER A 162 10.35 -23.78 35.58
C SER A 162 11.86 -24.04 35.49
N ALA A 163 12.65 -23.22 36.18
CA ALA A 163 14.04 -23.53 36.48
C ALA A 163 14.18 -23.83 37.98
N GLY A 164 14.10 -25.13 38.31
CA GLY A 164 14.98 -25.78 39.28
C GLY A 164 14.83 -25.41 40.76
N SER A 165 13.97 -26.13 41.48
CA SER A 165 14.24 -26.47 42.88
C SER A 165 15.37 -27.52 42.91
N THR A 166 16.58 -27.12 43.29
CA THR A 166 17.59 -28.06 43.80
C THR A 166 17.40 -28.21 45.30
N GLN A 167 17.02 -29.42 45.74
CA GLN A 167 17.41 -29.93 47.05
C GLN A 167 18.87 -30.39 47.00
#